data_AF-A0A3D5VUQ0-F1
#
_entry.id   AF-A0A3D5VUQ0-F1
#
_cell.length_a   1.000
_cell.length_b   1.000
_cell.length_c   1.000
_cell.angle_alpha   90.00
_cell.angle_beta   90.00
_cell.angle_gamma   90.00
#
_symmetry.space_group_name_H-M   'P 1'
#
loop_
_entity.id
_entity.type
_entity.pdbx_description
1 polymer ?
#
loop_
_entity_poly.entity_id
_entity_poly.type
_entity_poly.pdbx_seq_one_letter_code
_entity_poly.pdbx_strand_id
1 'polypeptide(L)'
;MTQRRDHSMKTRMQFAAVLAASLLATAAQAQVLGTITASSTTVKVGEPVTITANIDVLNANYCGFVLGFGDGSFKDAVSDVSNSVPLVVTRSYDKPGSYHVTLSGKNVQNHPNCGGPERAVDITVTGAAVAAKPAAFKASEICAKGWKLSGKLNPKTGTFTCAAKAGTALPAEKPVCKGDLSYFENAKKGQYGCKP
;
A
#
# COMPACT_ATOMS: atom_id res chain seq x y z
N MET A 1 -19.35 -86.92 9.78
CA MET A 1 -19.44 -86.86 8.29
C MET A 1 -20.88 -86.54 7.91
N THR A 2 -21.07 -85.90 6.75
CA THR A 2 -22.35 -85.56 6.07
C THR A 2 -22.88 -84.14 6.35
N GLN A 3 -22.36 -83.09 5.69
CA GLN A 3 -22.75 -82.49 4.39
C GLN A 3 -24.07 -81.71 4.35
N ARG A 4 -23.89 -80.38 4.20
CA ARG A 4 -24.62 -79.35 3.42
C ARG A 4 -26.12 -79.51 3.18
N ARG A 5 -26.84 -78.39 3.37
CA ARG A 5 -27.76 -77.84 2.36
C ARG A 5 -27.93 -76.33 2.53
N ASP A 6 -27.53 -75.61 1.48
CA ASP A 6 -27.94 -74.25 1.16
C ASP A 6 -29.46 -74.08 1.27
N HIS A 7 -29.89 -72.93 1.80
CA HIS A 7 -31.22 -72.36 1.52
C HIS A 7 -31.06 -70.90 1.11
N SER A 8 -31.35 -70.69 -0.17
CA SER A 8 -31.47 -69.42 -0.85
C SER A 8 -32.79 -68.72 -0.53
N MET A 9 -32.73 -67.38 -0.49
CA MET A 9 -33.80 -66.40 -0.76
C MET A 9 -35.03 -66.34 0.16
N LYS A 10 -35.15 -65.24 0.93
CA LYS A 10 -36.36 -64.39 1.00
C LYS A 10 -36.15 -63.13 1.85
N THR A 11 -35.88 -62.03 1.14
CA THR A 11 -36.26 -60.64 1.41
C THR A 11 -36.96 -60.34 2.75
N ARG A 12 -36.23 -59.71 3.67
CA ARG A 12 -36.81 -58.80 4.66
C ARG A 12 -35.92 -57.56 4.80
N MET A 13 -36.38 -56.51 4.16
CA MET A 13 -35.95 -55.13 4.28
C MET A 13 -36.23 -54.66 5.72
N GLN A 14 -35.21 -54.42 6.52
CA GLN A 14 -35.31 -53.58 7.72
C GLN A 14 -34.07 -52.69 7.81
N PHE A 15 -34.35 -51.40 7.70
CA PHE A 15 -33.44 -50.27 7.86
C PHE A 15 -32.88 -50.23 9.27
N ALA A 16 -31.56 -50.00 9.41
CA ALA A 16 -30.96 -49.57 10.66
C ALA A 16 -29.87 -48.52 10.39
N ALA A 17 -30.31 -47.27 10.54
CA ALA A 17 -29.61 -46.01 10.82
C ALA A 17 -28.08 -45.94 10.65
N VAL A 18 -27.64 -45.26 9.59
CA VAL A 18 -26.34 -44.58 9.53
C VAL A 18 -26.49 -43.23 10.25
N LEU A 19 -26.14 -43.17 11.54
CA LEU A 19 -25.94 -41.91 12.26
C LEU A 19 -24.51 -41.42 12.02
N ALA A 20 -24.26 -40.88 10.82
CA ALA A 20 -23.10 -40.04 10.59
C ALA A 20 -23.46 -38.63 11.10
N ALA A 21 -23.15 -38.35 12.36
CA ALA A 21 -23.19 -36.99 12.90
C ALA A 21 -22.06 -36.19 12.23
N SER A 22 -22.33 -35.65 11.05
CA SER A 22 -21.52 -34.63 10.42
C SER A 22 -21.64 -33.35 11.24
N LEU A 23 -20.78 -33.22 12.24
CA LEU A 23 -20.40 -31.94 12.85
C LEU A 23 -19.67 -31.12 11.77
N LEU A 24 -20.43 -30.52 10.87
CA LEU A 24 -19.95 -29.37 10.11
C LEU A 24 -19.82 -28.24 11.13
N ALA A 25 -18.64 -28.10 11.72
CA ALA A 25 -18.25 -26.88 12.41
C ALA A 25 -18.26 -25.77 11.35
N THR A 26 -19.41 -25.11 11.19
CA THR A 26 -19.48 -23.83 10.52
C THR A 26 -18.71 -22.87 11.42
N ALA A 27 -17.42 -22.68 11.13
CA ALA A 27 -16.72 -21.50 11.59
C ALA A 27 -17.48 -20.31 10.99
N ALA A 28 -18.41 -19.75 11.77
CA ALA A 28 -19.10 -18.53 11.42
C ALA A 28 -18.03 -17.43 11.39
N GLN A 29 -17.45 -17.18 10.22
CA GLN A 29 -16.46 -16.14 10.07
C GLN A 29 -17.20 -14.82 10.21
N ALA A 30 -16.86 -14.05 11.24
CA ALA A 30 -17.54 -12.79 11.54
C ALA A 30 -17.31 -11.72 10.46
N GLN A 31 -16.23 -11.88 9.69
CA GLN A 31 -15.80 -11.01 8.59
C GLN A 31 -15.13 -11.84 7.50
N VAL A 32 -15.20 -11.34 6.27
CA VAL A 32 -14.55 -11.95 5.11
C VAL A 32 -13.69 -10.94 4.38
N LEU A 33 -12.69 -11.44 3.64
CA LEU A 33 -11.85 -10.62 2.79
C LEU A 33 -12.71 -9.95 1.72
N GLY A 34 -12.76 -8.62 1.79
CA GLY A 34 -13.46 -7.76 0.83
C GLY A 34 -12.58 -7.47 -0.38
N THR A 35 -12.82 -6.35 -1.04
CA THR A 35 -12.08 -5.98 -2.25
C THR A 35 -10.67 -5.49 -1.94
N ILE A 36 -9.71 -5.89 -2.77
CA ILE A 36 -8.40 -5.25 -2.87
C ILE A 36 -8.32 -4.48 -4.19
N THR A 37 -7.86 -3.23 -4.13
CA THR A 37 -7.67 -2.39 -5.31
C THR A 37 -6.33 -1.68 -5.25
N ALA A 38 -5.85 -1.28 -6.43
CA ALA A 38 -4.70 -0.40 -6.60
C ALA A 38 -5.16 0.87 -7.31
N SER A 39 -4.59 2.03 -6.95
CA SER A 39 -4.87 3.30 -7.63
C SER A 39 -4.49 3.29 -9.10
N SER A 40 -3.51 2.44 -9.47
CA SER A 40 -3.17 2.09 -10.85
C SER A 40 -2.64 0.66 -10.89
N THR A 41 -3.00 -0.09 -11.92
CA THR A 41 -2.46 -1.44 -12.20
C THR A 41 -1.25 -1.39 -13.13
N THR A 42 -0.87 -0.22 -13.61
CA THR A 42 0.35 0.01 -14.39
C THR A 42 1.08 1.24 -13.89
N VAL A 43 2.30 1.07 -13.38
CA VAL A 43 3.13 2.16 -12.86
C VAL A 43 4.57 2.05 -13.36
N LYS A 44 5.34 3.12 -13.23
CA LYS A 44 6.79 3.05 -13.45
C LYS A 44 7.49 2.64 -12.16
N VAL A 45 8.69 2.08 -12.28
CA VAL A 45 9.55 1.85 -11.11
C VAL A 45 9.67 3.16 -10.29
N GLY A 46 9.62 3.05 -8.97
CA GLY A 46 9.70 4.18 -8.03
C GLY A 46 8.46 5.06 -7.96
N GLU A 47 7.48 4.91 -8.84
CA GLU A 47 6.21 5.63 -8.77
C GLU A 47 5.34 5.07 -7.64
N PRO A 48 4.74 5.93 -6.80
CA PRO A 48 3.88 5.48 -5.71
C PRO A 48 2.56 4.93 -6.26
N VAL A 49 2.18 3.74 -5.79
CA VAL A 49 0.87 3.14 -5.97
C VAL A 49 0.19 2.98 -4.62
N THR A 50 -1.07 3.39 -4.52
CA THR A 50 -1.86 3.21 -3.31
C THR A 50 -2.67 1.93 -3.43
N ILE A 51 -2.47 1.03 -2.47
CA ILE A 51 -3.21 -0.22 -2.34
C ILE A 51 -4.25 -0.03 -1.24
N THR A 52 -5.50 -0.37 -1.53
CA THR A 52 -6.62 -0.29 -0.62
C THR A 52 -7.19 -1.69 -0.41
N ALA A 53 -7.23 -2.14 0.84
CA ALA A 53 -7.75 -3.44 1.22
C ALA A 53 -8.96 -3.29 2.14
N ASN A 54 -10.08 -3.85 1.70
CA ASN A 54 -11.34 -3.84 2.43
C ASN A 54 -11.57 -5.19 3.10
N ILE A 55 -12.25 -5.16 4.24
CA ILE A 55 -12.77 -6.35 4.92
C ILE A 55 -14.27 -6.13 5.04
N ASP A 56 -15.05 -7.08 4.56
CA ASP A 56 -16.50 -7.01 4.63
C ASP A 56 -16.93 -7.48 6.02
N VAL A 57 -17.49 -6.55 6.79
CA VAL A 57 -18.00 -6.81 8.14
C VAL A 57 -19.41 -7.40 8.00
N LEU A 58 -19.56 -8.68 8.35
CA LEU A 58 -20.87 -9.33 8.32
C LEU A 58 -21.59 -9.15 9.65
N ASN A 59 -20.94 -9.56 10.74
CA ASN A 59 -21.60 -9.70 12.05
C ASN A 59 -20.80 -9.08 13.21
N ALA A 60 -19.46 -9.02 13.12
CA ALA A 60 -18.59 -8.39 14.14
C ALA A 60 -17.29 -7.91 13.49
N ASN A 61 -16.63 -6.88 14.03
CA ASN A 61 -15.34 -6.37 13.54
C ASN A 61 -14.19 -6.87 14.44
N TYR A 62 -13.65 -8.04 14.13
CA TYR A 62 -12.53 -8.67 14.82
C TYR A 62 -11.88 -9.80 13.98
N CYS A 63 -10.93 -9.46 13.10
CA CYS A 63 -10.13 -10.46 12.37
C CYS A 63 -8.76 -9.95 11.92
N GLY A 64 -7.82 -10.86 11.69
CA GLY A 64 -6.48 -10.61 11.18
C GLY A 64 -6.34 -10.94 9.70
N PHE A 65 -5.54 -10.15 8.98
CA PHE A 65 -5.24 -10.34 7.57
C PHE A 65 -3.82 -9.90 7.25
N VAL A 66 -3.33 -10.32 6.09
CA VAL A 66 -2.01 -9.95 5.56
C VAL A 66 -2.13 -9.42 4.15
N LEU A 67 -1.38 -8.36 3.87
CA LEU A 67 -1.11 -7.90 2.52
C LEU A 67 0.26 -8.42 2.08
N GLY A 68 0.29 -9.23 1.02
CA GLY A 68 1.51 -9.57 0.31
C GLY A 68 1.72 -8.62 -0.86
N PHE A 69 2.89 -7.99 -0.98
CA PHE A 69 3.13 -6.99 -2.03
C PHE A 69 3.72 -7.59 -3.32
N GLY A 70 3.90 -8.91 -3.40
CA GLY A 70 4.48 -9.58 -4.57
C GLY A 70 5.99 -9.38 -4.73
N ASP A 71 6.63 -8.54 -3.92
CA ASP A 71 8.08 -8.30 -3.88
C ASP A 71 8.79 -9.10 -2.77
N GLY A 72 8.06 -9.98 -2.08
CA GLY A 72 8.51 -10.73 -0.91
C GLY A 72 8.33 -10.00 0.42
N SER A 73 7.84 -8.75 0.41
CA SER A 73 7.45 -8.04 1.61
C SER A 73 5.95 -8.19 1.91
N PHE A 74 5.62 -8.09 3.19
CA PHE A 74 4.28 -8.31 3.71
C PHE A 74 3.92 -7.27 4.77
N LYS A 75 2.62 -7.02 4.96
CA LYS A 75 2.08 -6.23 6.06
C LYS A 75 0.94 -6.98 6.72
N ASP A 76 1.18 -7.44 7.94
CA ASP A 76 0.13 -7.91 8.84
C ASP A 76 -0.73 -6.73 9.31
N ALA A 77 -2.03 -6.96 9.43
CA ALA A 77 -2.99 -6.00 9.94
C ALA A 77 -4.17 -6.71 10.61
N VAL A 78 -4.93 -5.94 11.37
CA VAL A 78 -6.15 -6.39 12.04
C VAL A 78 -7.29 -5.44 11.65
N SER A 79 -8.48 -6.00 11.51
CA SER A 79 -9.73 -5.27 11.44
C SER A 79 -10.40 -5.42 12.79
N ASP A 80 -10.47 -4.32 13.54
CA ASP A 80 -11.19 -4.25 14.81
C ASP A 80 -11.79 -2.83 14.99
N VAL A 81 -12.36 -2.57 16.18
CA VAL A 81 -12.96 -1.27 16.51
C VAL A 81 -11.98 -0.09 16.56
N SER A 82 -10.69 -0.36 16.81
CA SER A 82 -9.60 0.61 16.84
C SER A 82 -8.83 0.67 15.51
N ASN A 83 -8.89 -0.39 14.72
CA ASN A 83 -8.21 -0.55 13.44
C ASN A 83 -9.25 -0.76 12.33
N SER A 84 -9.94 0.32 11.98
CA SER A 84 -10.98 0.32 10.95
C SER A 84 -10.39 0.07 9.56
N VAL A 85 -11.08 -0.75 8.78
CA VAL A 85 -10.85 -0.91 7.34
C VAL A 85 -11.62 0.16 6.55
N PRO A 86 -11.16 0.57 5.34
CA PRO A 86 -10.06 -0.01 4.57
C PRO A 86 -8.66 0.28 5.12
N LEU A 87 -7.77 -0.71 4.99
CA LEU A 87 -6.35 -0.47 5.13
C LEU A 87 -5.81 0.14 3.83
N VAL A 88 -5.22 1.33 3.94
CA VAL A 88 -4.63 2.05 2.80
C VAL A 88 -3.12 2.10 2.97
N VAL A 89 -2.37 1.62 1.97
CA VAL A 89 -0.91 1.55 1.98
C VAL A 89 -0.33 2.10 0.68
N THR A 90 0.56 3.08 0.78
CA THR A 90 1.36 3.53 -0.39
C THR A 90 2.61 2.66 -0.54
N ARG A 91 2.87 2.19 -1.75
CA ARG A 91 4.04 1.38 -2.13
C ARG A 91 4.74 1.95 -3.34
N SER A 92 6.04 1.73 -3.43
CA SER A 92 6.85 1.95 -4.63
C SER A 92 7.68 0.70 -4.86
N TYR A 93 7.79 0.26 -6.11
CA TYR A 93 8.57 -0.93 -6.49
C TYR A 93 9.90 -0.51 -7.12
N ASP A 94 10.98 -1.15 -6.70
CA ASP A 94 12.35 -0.82 -7.13
C ASP A 94 12.79 -1.51 -8.44
N LYS A 95 12.03 -2.53 -8.87
CA LYS A 95 12.34 -3.29 -10.08
C LYS A 95 11.13 -3.33 -11.00
N PRO A 96 11.35 -3.36 -12.33
CA PRO A 96 10.26 -3.64 -13.26
C PRO A 96 9.84 -5.11 -13.13
N GLY A 97 8.58 -5.39 -13.39
CA GLY A 97 8.01 -6.73 -13.29
C GLY A 97 6.51 -6.70 -13.02
N SER A 98 5.90 -7.88 -13.00
CA SER A 98 4.52 -8.07 -12.56
C SER A 98 4.51 -8.46 -11.10
N TYR A 99 3.78 -7.71 -10.29
CA TYR A 99 3.65 -7.90 -8.86
C TYR A 99 2.24 -8.37 -8.54
N HIS A 100 2.14 -9.59 -8.00
CA HIS A 100 0.88 -10.17 -7.57
C HIS A 100 0.62 -9.75 -6.12
N VAL A 101 -0.15 -8.68 -5.94
CA VAL A 101 -0.48 -8.16 -4.61
C VAL A 101 -1.66 -8.96 -4.07
N THR A 102 -1.49 -9.59 -2.92
CA THR A 102 -2.50 -10.45 -2.31
C THR A 102 -3.04 -9.86 -1.01
N LEU A 103 -4.31 -10.17 -0.76
CA LEU A 103 -5.00 -9.97 0.51
C LEU A 103 -5.50 -11.33 0.97
N SER A 104 -5.00 -11.80 2.10
CA SER A 104 -5.26 -13.14 2.63
C SER A 104 -5.58 -13.08 4.12
N GLY A 105 -6.41 -14.01 4.61
CA GLY A 105 -6.69 -14.13 6.02
C GLY A 105 -5.48 -14.70 6.75
N LYS A 106 -5.09 -14.10 7.89
CA LYS A 106 -3.97 -14.57 8.70
C LYS A 106 -4.26 -14.35 10.18
N ASN A 107 -3.87 -15.28 11.03
CA ASN A 107 -3.89 -15.03 12.47
C ASN A 107 -2.82 -13.99 12.79
N VAL A 108 -3.26 -12.84 13.32
CA VAL A 108 -2.40 -11.70 13.65
C VAL A 108 -2.69 -11.32 15.09
N GLN A 109 -1.67 -11.41 15.94
CA GLN A 109 -1.83 -11.24 17.39
C GLN A 109 -2.89 -12.21 17.95
N ASN A 110 -3.93 -11.69 18.60
CA ASN A 110 -5.09 -12.43 19.11
C ASN A 110 -6.29 -12.44 18.15
N HIS A 111 -6.16 -11.89 16.95
CA HIS A 111 -7.24 -11.85 15.97
C HIS A 111 -7.22 -13.10 15.09
N PRO A 112 -8.34 -13.85 15.01
CA PRO A 112 -8.46 -14.99 14.11
C PRO A 112 -8.40 -14.53 12.65
N ASN A 113 -8.02 -15.41 11.73
CA ASN A 113 -7.95 -15.02 10.32
C ASN A 113 -9.31 -14.56 9.77
N CYS A 114 -9.28 -13.48 8.98
CA CYS A 114 -10.43 -13.10 8.17
C CYS A 114 -10.80 -14.24 7.20
N GLY A 115 -12.08 -14.30 6.88
CA GLY A 115 -12.65 -15.39 6.12
C GLY A 115 -12.66 -15.24 4.61
N GLY A 116 -13.04 -16.30 3.91
CA GLY A 116 -13.18 -16.29 2.45
C GLY A 116 -11.87 -16.49 1.67
N PRO A 117 -11.97 -16.55 0.33
CA PRO A 117 -10.83 -16.82 -0.54
C PRO A 117 -9.88 -15.62 -0.61
N GLU A 118 -8.60 -15.91 -0.85
CA GLU A 118 -7.60 -14.89 -1.15
C GLU A 118 -8.06 -13.99 -2.30
N ARG A 119 -7.76 -12.70 -2.17
CA ARG A 119 -8.03 -11.68 -3.18
C ARG A 119 -6.71 -11.16 -3.69
N ALA A 120 -6.68 -10.75 -4.96
CA ALA A 120 -5.47 -10.23 -5.55
C ALA A 120 -5.75 -9.08 -6.51
N VAL A 121 -4.73 -8.24 -6.69
CA VAL A 121 -4.64 -7.26 -7.76
C VAL A 121 -3.24 -7.33 -8.36
N ASP A 122 -3.18 -7.38 -9.69
CA ASP A 122 -1.93 -7.35 -10.43
C ASP A 122 -1.48 -5.92 -10.68
N ILE A 123 -0.21 -5.66 -10.37
CA ILE A 123 0.44 -4.39 -10.67
C ILE A 123 1.60 -4.67 -11.62
N THR A 124 1.50 -4.13 -12.84
CA THR A 124 2.60 -4.14 -13.80
C THR A 124 3.49 -2.93 -13.56
N VAL A 125 4.75 -3.16 -13.23
CA VAL A 125 5.75 -2.12 -13.08
C VAL A 125 6.66 -2.13 -14.31
N THR A 126 6.63 -1.04 -15.05
CA THR A 126 7.40 -0.88 -16.29
C THR A 126 8.75 -0.17 -16.02
N GLY A 127 9.79 -0.53 -16.76
CA GLY A 127 11.09 0.15 -16.71
C GLY A 127 11.10 1.43 -17.55
N ALA A 128 11.85 2.49 -17.24
CA ALA A 128 12.74 2.74 -16.12
C ALA A 128 12.11 3.70 -15.10
N ALA A 129 12.41 3.50 -13.81
CA ALA A 129 12.43 4.59 -12.84
C ALA A 129 13.49 5.54 -13.34
N VAL A 130 13.07 6.64 -13.96
CA VAL A 130 13.86 7.84 -13.78
C VAL A 130 13.73 8.09 -12.28
N ALA A 131 14.74 7.74 -11.49
CA ALA A 131 14.89 8.23 -10.12
C ALA A 131 14.46 9.68 -10.19
N ALA A 132 13.31 10.03 -9.58
CA ALA A 132 12.58 11.23 -9.92
C ALA A 132 13.60 12.32 -10.11
N LYS A 133 13.89 12.68 -11.37
CA LYS A 133 14.83 13.76 -11.64
C LYS A 133 14.15 14.88 -10.90
N PRO A 134 14.73 15.38 -9.79
CA PRO A 134 14.02 16.29 -8.89
C PRO A 134 13.37 17.28 -9.81
N ALA A 135 12.02 17.29 -9.82
CA ALA A 135 11.25 18.00 -10.81
C ALA A 135 11.95 19.32 -10.96
N ALA A 136 12.50 19.61 -12.14
CA ALA A 136 13.43 20.72 -12.29
C ALA A 136 12.65 21.93 -11.81
N PHE A 137 12.91 22.37 -10.57
CA PHE A 137 12.06 23.35 -9.93
C PHE A 137 12.08 24.53 -10.87
N LYS A 138 10.92 24.93 -11.39
CA LYS A 138 10.92 26.05 -12.29
C LYS A 138 11.46 27.21 -11.49
N ALA A 139 12.38 27.99 -12.06
CA ALA A 139 12.97 29.13 -11.35
C ALA A 139 11.90 30.07 -10.76
N SER A 140 10.71 30.10 -11.39
CA SER A 140 9.51 30.83 -10.96
C SER A 140 8.78 30.25 -9.73
N GLU A 141 9.09 29.01 -9.33
CA GLU A 141 8.54 28.36 -8.13
C GLU A 141 9.48 28.51 -6.92
N ILE A 142 10.76 28.84 -7.17
CA ILE A 142 11.79 29.03 -6.13
C ILE A 142 12.01 30.51 -5.83
N CYS A 143 11.99 31.34 -6.87
CA CYS A 143 12.19 32.76 -6.76
C CYS A 143 10.87 33.51 -6.88
N ALA A 144 10.72 34.57 -6.09
CA ALA A 144 9.57 35.46 -6.15
C ALA A 144 9.46 36.08 -7.55
N LYS A 145 8.25 36.53 -7.89
CA LYS A 145 7.98 37.16 -9.19
C LYS A 145 8.95 38.33 -9.42
N GLY A 146 9.65 38.31 -10.57
CA GLY A 146 10.66 39.31 -10.92
C GLY A 146 12.10 38.95 -10.51
N TRP A 147 12.28 37.87 -9.75
CA TRP A 147 13.58 37.32 -9.36
C TRP A 147 13.91 36.06 -10.18
N LYS A 148 15.19 35.86 -10.50
CA LYS A 148 15.68 34.72 -11.30
C LYS A 148 16.68 33.91 -10.50
N LEU A 149 16.76 32.60 -10.74
CA LEU A 149 17.83 31.80 -10.15
C LEU A 149 19.20 32.28 -10.65
N SER A 150 20.07 32.63 -9.71
CA SER A 150 21.47 32.94 -9.92
C SER A 150 22.27 31.67 -9.70
N GLY A 151 22.65 31.00 -10.78
CA GLY A 151 23.29 29.69 -10.77
C GLY A 151 22.30 28.53 -10.80
N LYS A 152 22.74 27.35 -10.34
CA LYS A 152 21.91 26.13 -10.28
C LYS A 152 21.37 25.93 -8.87
N LEU A 153 20.07 25.66 -8.76
CA LEU A 153 19.51 25.02 -7.57
C LEU A 153 20.21 23.67 -7.39
N ASN A 154 20.68 23.40 -6.18
CA ASN A 154 21.14 22.06 -5.82
C ASN A 154 19.96 21.27 -5.25
N PRO A 155 19.36 20.34 -6.00
CA PRO A 155 18.17 19.63 -5.53
C PRO A 155 18.49 18.60 -4.44
N LYS A 156 19.77 18.23 -4.27
CA LYS A 156 20.20 17.30 -3.21
C LYS A 156 20.28 18.00 -1.85
N THR A 157 20.80 19.23 -1.83
CA THR A 157 20.98 19.99 -0.59
C THR A 157 19.89 21.02 -0.34
N GLY A 158 19.14 21.44 -1.36
CA GLY A 158 18.17 22.53 -1.28
C GLY A 158 18.78 23.93 -1.40
N THR A 159 20.08 24.04 -1.72
CA THR A 159 20.79 25.33 -1.84
C THR A 159 20.37 26.07 -3.11
N PHE A 160 20.01 27.34 -2.99
CA PHE A 160 19.70 28.20 -4.14
C PHE A 160 19.99 29.67 -3.85
N THR A 161 20.16 30.43 -4.93
CA THR A 161 20.26 31.89 -4.91
C THR A 161 19.30 32.45 -5.95
N CYS A 162 18.45 33.38 -5.54
CA CYS A 162 17.64 34.23 -6.40
C CYS A 162 18.34 35.58 -6.55
N ALA A 163 18.37 36.12 -7.76
CA ALA A 163 18.90 37.43 -8.08
C ALA A 163 17.88 38.26 -8.87
N ALA A 164 17.88 39.55 -8.59
CA ALA A 164 17.21 40.60 -9.35
C ALA A 164 18.19 41.75 -9.58
N LYS A 165 17.73 42.83 -10.23
CA LYS A 165 18.55 44.04 -10.39
C LYS A 165 18.94 44.58 -9.01
N ALA A 166 20.18 45.04 -8.85
CA ALA A 166 20.61 45.68 -7.61
C ALA A 166 19.64 46.81 -7.21
N GLY A 167 19.29 46.90 -5.92
CA GLY A 167 18.27 47.82 -5.43
C GLY A 167 16.82 47.37 -5.59
N THR A 168 16.56 46.18 -6.13
CA THR A 168 15.21 45.57 -6.09
C THR A 168 14.85 45.25 -4.64
N ALA A 169 13.67 45.66 -4.20
CA ALA A 169 13.16 45.32 -2.88
C ALA A 169 13.07 43.80 -2.70
N LEU A 170 13.63 43.29 -1.59
CA LEU A 170 13.58 41.88 -1.23
C LEU A 170 12.11 41.44 -1.06
N PRO A 171 11.77 40.18 -1.40
CA PRO A 171 10.42 39.68 -1.18
C PRO A 171 10.01 39.78 0.28
N ALA A 172 8.75 40.16 0.54
CA ALA A 172 8.20 40.23 1.88
C ALA A 172 8.18 38.85 2.57
N GLU A 173 7.95 37.79 1.79
CA GLU A 173 8.00 36.41 2.25
C GLU A 173 9.40 35.81 2.03
N LYS A 174 10.03 35.41 3.13
CA LYS A 174 11.31 34.71 3.10
C LYS A 174 11.06 33.23 2.79
N PRO A 175 11.80 32.63 1.84
CA PRO A 175 11.69 31.21 1.57
C PRO A 175 12.12 30.39 2.79
N VAL A 176 11.44 29.27 3.01
CA VAL A 176 11.82 28.30 4.04
C VAL A 176 12.97 27.44 3.53
N CYS A 177 14.13 27.53 4.18
CA CYS A 177 15.29 26.71 3.88
C CYS A 177 15.13 25.31 4.48
N LYS A 178 15.46 24.27 3.71
CA LYS A 178 15.36 22.87 4.17
C LYS A 178 16.62 22.45 4.92
N GLY A 179 16.45 21.62 5.95
CA GLY A 179 17.56 21.06 6.72
C GLY A 179 18.37 22.13 7.46
N ASP A 180 19.69 21.99 7.42
CA ASP A 180 20.65 22.88 8.12
C ASP A 180 20.99 24.16 7.34
N LEU A 181 20.24 24.46 6.27
CA LEU A 181 20.48 25.65 5.46
C LEU A 181 19.94 26.91 6.15
N SER A 182 20.74 27.96 6.11
CA SER A 182 20.38 29.29 6.57
C SER A 182 19.88 30.17 5.42
N TYR A 183 18.85 30.96 5.70
CA TYR A 183 18.41 32.02 4.81
C TYR A 183 19.47 33.12 4.72
N PHE A 184 19.67 33.68 3.52
CA PHE A 184 20.52 34.84 3.32
C PHE A 184 19.86 35.87 2.41
N GLU A 185 20.23 37.13 2.60
CA GLU A 185 19.82 38.26 1.76
C GLU A 185 20.98 39.23 1.56
N ASN A 186 21.05 39.83 0.37
CA ASN A 186 22.02 40.84 0.00
C ASN A 186 21.33 41.86 -0.92
N ALA A 187 20.65 42.83 -0.32
CA ALA A 187 19.94 43.88 -1.05
C ALA A 187 20.86 44.68 -1.99
N LYS A 188 22.12 44.89 -1.60
CA LYS A 188 23.12 45.62 -2.42
C LYS A 188 23.43 44.89 -3.73
N LYS A 189 23.50 43.56 -3.69
CA LYS A 189 23.70 42.72 -4.88
C LYS A 189 22.39 42.26 -5.51
N GLY A 190 21.25 42.62 -4.92
CA GLY A 190 19.93 42.13 -5.33
C GLY A 190 19.87 40.60 -5.29
N GLN A 191 20.26 39.98 -4.16
CA GLN A 191 20.28 38.52 -4.01
C GLN A 191 19.58 38.06 -2.72
N TYR A 192 18.96 36.88 -2.73
CA TYR A 192 18.53 36.17 -1.53
C TYR A 192 18.48 34.66 -1.79
N GLY A 193 18.41 33.82 -0.76
CA GLY A 193 18.22 32.39 -0.94
C GLY A 193 18.56 31.57 0.30
N CYS A 194 18.90 30.30 0.07
CA CYS A 194 19.27 29.34 1.11
C CYS A 194 20.68 28.81 0.85
N LYS A 195 21.54 28.89 1.86
CA LYS A 195 22.94 28.43 1.81
C LYS A 195 23.33 27.74 3.12
N PRO A 196 24.37 26.89 3.13
CA PRO A 196 24.98 26.44 4.38
C PRO A 196 25.44 27.61 5.26
#